data_AF-A0A7S2GTP4-F1
#
_entry.id   AF-A0A7S2GTP4-F1
#
_cell.length_a   1.000
_cell.length_b   1.000
_cell.length_c   1.000
_cell.angle_alpha   90.00
_cell.angle_beta   90.00
_cell.angle_gamma   90.00
#
_symmetry.space_group_name_H-M   'P 1'
#
loop_
_entity.id
_entity.type
_entity.pdbx_description
1 polymer ?
#
loop_
_entity_poly.entity_id
_entity_poly.type
_entity_poly.pdbx_seq_one_letter_code
_entity_poly.pdbx_strand_id
1 'polypeptide(L)'
;ENSDDQSKNDNVEVIDRKKKRMTAPDGRPQTSLLFVYGTEEQRPHQLYRVLERETSLIWRQFCNEKYKSFASSMSLSPKLKYSDSSLSQNSSCKNPFTVGIYNLLHPRYAEKYNDKSGVDRAGKSTWKIRSAAIISILKHCHLDIYFLQEVDSLQMQHDILNNDSQLGEQYDCVHYVHPTREAQDGVAILLKKNRFEVIQSEMVPYEAKLAEHAGLKYMCAATAVVKDKITSHRFLLASVHFYEKKCLHPQQTLLEYINIH
;
A
#
# COMPACT_ATOMS: atom_id res chain seq x y z
N GLU A 1 54.34 44.66 21.97
CA GLU A 1 53.23 44.69 20.99
C GLU A 1 52.13 43.80 21.54
N ASN A 2 51.02 44.43 21.93
CA ASN A 2 49.79 43.78 22.39
C ASN A 2 48.88 43.52 21.18
N SER A 3 48.16 42.39 21.16
CA SER A 3 46.70 42.35 20.90
C SER A 3 46.17 40.92 20.73
N ASP A 4 45.45 40.47 21.76
CA ASP A 4 44.15 39.80 21.77
C ASP A 4 43.47 39.31 20.46
N ASP A 5 43.11 38.02 20.50
CA ASP A 5 41.76 37.45 20.65
C ASP A 5 40.68 37.52 19.53
N GLN A 6 40.07 36.33 19.33
CA GLN A 6 38.74 35.99 18.79
C GLN A 6 38.32 36.37 17.35
N SER A 7 38.04 35.35 16.53
CA SER A 7 36.68 35.15 16.00
C SER A 7 36.44 33.73 15.46
N LYS A 8 35.30 33.22 15.90
CA LYS A 8 34.56 32.04 15.44
C LYS A 8 34.24 32.16 13.95
N ASN A 9 34.25 31.04 13.22
CA ASN A 9 33.17 30.70 12.29
C ASN A 9 33.24 29.20 11.93
N ASP A 10 32.31 28.46 12.54
CA ASP A 10 31.96 27.10 12.15
C ASP A 10 31.25 27.13 10.79
N ASN A 11 31.95 26.74 9.72
CA ASN A 11 31.28 26.34 8.48
C ASN A 11 30.87 24.87 8.63
N VAL A 12 29.67 24.66 9.18
CA VAL A 12 28.95 23.40 9.07
C VAL A 12 28.46 23.29 7.63
N GLU A 13 29.12 22.45 6.85
CA GLU A 13 28.62 22.01 5.55
C GLU A 13 27.34 21.20 5.79
N VAL A 14 26.19 21.84 5.55
CA VAL A 14 24.89 21.17 5.54
C VAL A 14 24.87 20.28 4.30
N ILE A 15 25.24 19.01 4.48
CA ILE A 15 24.96 17.96 3.51
C ILE A 15 23.43 17.82 3.44
N ASP A 16 22.85 18.46 2.44
CA ASP A 16 21.47 18.30 2.02
C ASP A 16 21.25 16.82 1.61
N ARG A 17 20.87 16.00 2.59
CA ARG A 17 20.44 14.62 2.35
C ARG A 17 19.08 14.66 1.69
N LYS A 18 19.07 14.80 0.36
CA LYS A 18 17.92 14.55 -0.50
C LYS A 18 17.27 13.22 -0.09
N LYS A 19 16.08 13.33 0.50
CA LYS A 19 15.24 12.21 0.93
C LYS A 19 15.00 11.26 -0.25
N LYS A 20 15.53 10.05 -0.14
CA LYS A 20 15.40 8.96 -1.10
C LYS A 20 13.92 8.58 -1.21
N ARG A 21 13.32 8.83 -2.39
CA ARG A 21 12.01 8.26 -2.76
C ARG A 21 12.12 6.73 -2.70
N MET A 22 11.01 6.04 -2.41
CA MET A 22 10.94 4.60 -2.67
C MET A 22 10.99 4.44 -4.19
N THR A 23 12.20 4.22 -4.68
CA THR A 23 12.48 3.87 -6.06
C THR A 23 12.73 2.37 -6.07
N ALA A 24 12.25 1.69 -7.11
CA ALA A 24 12.78 0.38 -7.46
C ALA A 24 14.33 0.45 -7.48
N PRO A 25 15.03 -0.67 -7.29
CA PRO A 25 16.49 -0.75 -7.27
C PRO A 25 17.18 -0.15 -8.52
N ASP A 26 16.44 0.02 -9.63
CA ASP A 26 16.88 0.71 -10.85
C ASP A 26 16.64 2.24 -10.83
N GLY A 27 16.24 2.81 -9.70
CA GLY A 27 16.01 4.24 -9.50
C GLY A 27 14.65 4.78 -9.96
N ARG A 28 13.67 3.92 -10.30
CA ARG A 28 12.41 4.35 -10.93
C ARG A 28 11.15 4.10 -10.07
N PRO A 29 10.07 4.87 -10.25
CA PRO A 29 8.85 4.71 -9.45
C PRO A 29 8.10 3.41 -9.82
N GLN A 30 7.77 2.60 -8.81
CA GLN A 30 6.64 1.68 -8.89
C GLN A 30 5.38 2.47 -8.55
N THR A 31 4.27 2.22 -9.25
CA THR A 31 3.01 2.95 -9.04
C THR A 31 2.01 2.02 -8.37
N SER A 32 1.54 2.38 -7.18
CA SER A 32 0.36 1.78 -6.56
C SER A 32 -0.82 2.74 -6.74
N LEU A 33 -1.91 2.28 -7.33
CA LEU A 33 -3.09 3.11 -7.61
C LEU A 33 -4.34 2.47 -7.01
N LEU A 34 -4.98 3.19 -6.09
CA LEU A 34 -6.25 2.79 -5.51
C LEU A 34 -7.40 3.33 -6.36
N PHE A 35 -8.30 2.45 -6.75
CA PHE A 35 -9.61 2.81 -7.27
C PHE A 35 -10.68 2.35 -6.29
N VAL A 36 -11.42 3.31 -5.75
CA VAL A 36 -12.68 3.06 -5.05
C VAL A 36 -13.77 3.73 -5.87
N TYR A 37 -14.68 2.93 -6.39
CA TYR A 37 -15.82 3.40 -7.17
C TYR A 37 -17.11 3.01 -6.44
N GLY A 38 -17.95 3.99 -6.14
CA GLY A 38 -19.25 3.79 -5.51
C GLY A 38 -20.35 3.75 -6.58
N THR A 39 -21.14 2.69 -6.59
CA THR A 39 -22.30 2.53 -7.48
C THR A 39 -23.58 2.80 -6.67
N GLU A 40 -24.08 4.03 -6.65
CA GLU A 40 -25.48 4.27 -6.27
C GLU A 40 -26.25 4.89 -7.43
N GLU A 41 -27.45 4.36 -7.65
CA GLU A 41 -28.41 4.66 -8.71
C GLU A 41 -28.96 6.10 -8.73
N GLN A 42 -28.41 7.04 -7.95
CA GLN A 42 -28.88 8.43 -7.96
C GLN A 42 -27.79 9.51 -7.94
N ARG A 43 -26.49 9.20 -7.97
CA ARG A 43 -25.44 10.23 -8.20
C ARG A 43 -24.23 9.65 -8.96
N PRO A 44 -23.88 10.18 -10.15
CA PRO A 44 -22.73 9.71 -10.88
C PRO A 44 -21.42 10.14 -10.19
N HIS A 45 -20.55 9.16 -9.96
CA HIS A 45 -19.08 9.25 -9.94
C HIS A 45 -18.44 10.24 -8.95
N GLN A 46 -18.09 9.74 -7.75
CA GLN A 46 -16.90 10.27 -7.05
C GLN A 46 -15.77 9.24 -7.15
N LEU A 47 -14.82 9.53 -8.05
CA LEU A 47 -13.57 8.80 -8.16
C LEU A 47 -12.62 9.32 -7.07
N TYR A 48 -12.40 8.55 -6.01
CA TYR A 48 -11.36 8.89 -5.05
C TYR A 48 -10.01 8.45 -5.60
N ARG A 49 -9.30 9.37 -6.24
CA ARG A 49 -7.88 9.20 -6.58
C ARG A 49 -7.07 9.46 -5.32
N VAL A 50 -6.87 8.43 -4.49
CA VAL A 50 -5.87 8.51 -3.41
C VAL A 50 -4.49 8.44 -4.05
N LEU A 51 -3.94 9.61 -4.35
CA LEU A 51 -2.57 9.72 -4.85
C LEU A 51 -1.62 9.23 -3.76
N GLU A 52 -0.66 8.41 -4.14
CA GLU A 52 0.43 7.82 -3.35
C GLU A 52 1.09 8.77 -2.32
N ARG A 53 0.98 10.09 -2.51
CA ARG A 53 1.41 11.10 -1.52
C ARG A 53 0.61 11.07 -0.22
N GLU A 54 -0.70 10.87 -0.25
CA GLU A 54 -1.56 10.96 0.94
C GLU A 54 -1.51 9.69 1.79
N THR A 55 -1.47 8.51 1.17
CA THR A 55 -1.25 7.23 1.87
C THR A 55 0.17 7.12 2.42
N SER A 56 1.18 7.61 1.70
CA SER A 56 2.54 7.77 2.22
C SER A 56 2.61 8.72 3.40
N LEU A 57 1.82 9.78 3.43
CA LEU A 57 1.74 10.72 4.55
C LEU A 57 1.03 10.10 5.76
N ILE A 58 -0.13 9.45 5.59
CA ILE A 58 -0.85 8.77 6.68
C ILE A 58 0.00 7.61 7.23
N TRP A 59 0.66 6.82 6.37
CA TRP A 59 1.58 5.76 6.75
C TRP A 59 2.83 6.30 7.46
N ARG A 60 3.47 7.36 6.94
CA ARG A 60 4.61 8.01 7.60
C ARG A 60 4.21 8.67 8.90
N GLN A 61 3.01 9.21 9.03
CA GLN A 61 2.53 9.86 10.23
C GLN A 61 2.17 8.82 11.29
N PHE A 62 1.51 7.72 10.92
CA PHE A 62 1.25 6.59 11.81
C PHE A 62 2.54 5.88 12.25
N CYS A 63 3.45 5.57 11.31
CA CYS A 63 4.76 5.04 11.65
C CYS A 63 5.55 6.05 12.50
N ASN A 64 5.56 7.34 12.20
CA ASN A 64 6.24 8.32 13.05
C ASN A 64 5.59 8.46 14.43
N GLU A 65 4.27 8.39 14.57
CA GLU A 65 3.60 8.54 15.87
C GLU A 65 3.68 7.28 16.73
N LYS A 66 3.67 6.08 16.16
CA LYS A 66 3.92 4.83 16.90
C LYS A 66 5.40 4.56 17.13
N TYR A 67 6.29 4.91 16.20
CA TYR A 67 7.73 4.86 16.44
C TYR A 67 8.14 5.95 17.44
N LYS A 68 7.46 7.11 17.45
CA LYS A 68 7.54 8.06 18.55
C LYS A 68 6.92 7.49 19.82
N SER A 69 5.73 6.92 19.86
CA SER A 69 5.19 6.39 21.12
C SER A 69 6.04 5.23 21.68
N PHE A 70 6.75 4.50 20.82
CA PHE A 70 7.75 3.50 21.19
C PHE A 70 9.09 4.12 21.64
N ALA A 71 9.53 5.22 21.02
CA ALA A 71 10.73 5.99 21.39
C ALA A 71 10.51 7.02 22.52
N SER A 72 9.26 7.38 22.81
CA SER A 72 8.81 8.37 23.79
C SER A 72 8.68 7.79 25.19
N SER A 73 9.23 6.59 25.41
CA SER A 73 9.86 6.27 26.69
C SER A 73 11.05 7.22 27.00
N MET A 74 11.45 8.10 26.08
CA MET A 74 12.18 9.33 26.36
C MET A 74 11.41 10.59 25.91
N SER A 75 11.11 11.43 26.90
CA SER A 75 10.45 12.75 26.85
C SER A 75 10.69 13.57 25.59
N LEU A 76 9.60 13.98 24.91
CA LEU A 76 9.28 15.34 24.41
C LEU A 76 8.12 15.29 23.38
N SER A 77 7.07 16.08 23.64
CA SER A 77 5.87 16.20 22.80
C SER A 77 6.00 17.30 21.72
N PRO A 78 5.43 17.12 20.51
CA PRO A 78 5.06 18.25 19.68
C PRO A 78 3.56 18.28 19.34
N LYS A 79 2.93 19.43 19.60
CA LYS A 79 1.59 19.81 19.11
C LYS A 79 1.70 20.22 17.64
N LEU A 80 0.83 19.71 16.78
CA LEU A 80 0.60 20.24 15.44
C LEU A 80 -0.90 20.46 15.24
N LYS A 81 -1.29 21.73 15.08
CA LYS A 81 -2.62 22.15 14.64
C LYS A 81 -2.63 22.12 13.11
N TYR A 82 -3.61 21.45 12.51
CA TYR A 82 -3.99 21.65 11.12
C TYR A 82 -5.28 22.47 11.09
N SER A 83 -5.24 23.62 10.43
CA SER A 83 -6.42 24.43 10.10
C SER A 83 -6.45 24.59 8.59
N ASP A 84 -7.20 23.73 7.91
CA ASP A 84 -7.66 23.98 6.55
C ASP A 84 -9.16 24.29 6.62
N SER A 85 -9.45 25.58 6.69
CA SER A 85 -10.78 26.15 6.86
C SER A 85 -11.32 26.65 5.51
N SER A 86 -11.63 25.74 4.57
CA SER A 86 -12.42 26.10 3.38
C SER A 86 -12.94 24.93 2.54
N LEU A 87 -13.07 23.72 3.09
CA LEU A 87 -13.83 22.64 2.44
C LEU A 87 -15.24 22.58 3.03
N SER A 88 -16.22 22.83 2.17
CA SER A 88 -17.64 22.94 2.47
C SER A 88 -18.17 21.73 3.25
N GLN A 89 -18.88 22.00 4.35
CA GLN A 89 -19.42 21.03 5.31
C GLN A 89 -20.63 20.22 4.80
N ASN A 90 -20.85 20.11 3.48
CA ASN A 90 -22.06 19.54 2.91
C ASN A 90 -21.86 18.10 2.43
N SER A 91 -21.57 17.19 3.37
CA SER A 91 -21.95 15.77 3.37
C SER A 91 -21.11 15.02 4.41
N SER A 92 -21.54 15.06 5.67
CA SER A 92 -20.95 14.17 6.68
C SER A 92 -21.31 12.73 6.31
N CYS A 93 -20.37 12.02 5.70
CA CYS A 93 -20.40 10.56 5.61
C CYS A 93 -20.63 10.02 7.03
N LYS A 94 -21.84 9.51 7.31
CA LYS A 94 -22.26 9.16 8.67
C LYS A 94 -21.46 7.99 9.26
N ASN A 95 -20.74 7.23 8.44
CA ASN A 95 -19.93 6.08 8.85
C ASN A 95 -18.71 5.92 7.91
N PRO A 96 -17.64 6.70 8.08
CA PRO A 96 -16.44 6.53 7.26
C PRO A 96 -15.81 5.16 7.52
N PHE A 97 -15.21 4.57 6.49
CA PHE A 97 -14.37 3.39 6.63
C PHE A 97 -12.92 3.75 6.30
N THR A 98 -12.01 2.94 6.81
CA THR A 98 -10.56 3.16 6.73
C THR A 98 -9.92 2.21 5.73
N VAL A 99 -8.92 2.72 5.01
CA VAL A 99 -8.24 1.99 3.93
C VAL A 99 -6.73 2.11 4.10
N GLY A 100 -6.03 0.98 4.02
CA GLY A 100 -4.57 0.91 3.98
C GLY A 100 -4.07 0.33 2.66
N ILE A 101 -2.91 0.78 2.21
CA ILE A 101 -2.19 0.21 1.06
C ILE A 101 -0.79 -0.17 1.55
N TYR A 102 -0.36 -1.40 1.28
CA TYR A 102 0.96 -1.85 1.72
C TYR A 102 1.59 -2.84 0.73
N ASN A 103 2.66 -2.38 0.08
CA ASN A 103 3.59 -3.27 -0.64
C ASN A 103 4.51 -3.96 0.37
N LEU A 104 4.41 -5.29 0.47
CA LEU A 104 5.08 -6.07 1.51
C LEU A 104 6.56 -6.35 1.22
N LEU A 105 7.04 -6.04 0.01
CA LEU A 105 8.34 -6.44 -0.54
C LEU A 105 8.48 -7.98 -0.57
N HIS A 106 8.30 -8.58 -1.74
CA HIS A 106 8.39 -10.04 -1.87
C HIS A 106 9.81 -10.55 -1.52
N PRO A 107 9.97 -11.70 -0.82
CA PRO A 107 11.28 -12.27 -0.43
C PRO A 107 12.24 -12.38 -1.61
N ARG A 108 11.74 -12.85 -2.75
CA ARG A 108 12.52 -12.95 -3.98
C ARG A 108 13.06 -11.61 -4.47
N TYR A 109 12.30 -10.52 -4.34
CA TYR A 109 12.79 -9.19 -4.76
C TYR A 109 13.78 -8.62 -3.76
N ALA A 110 13.56 -8.84 -2.47
CA ALA A 110 14.54 -8.49 -1.46
C ALA A 110 15.90 -9.11 -1.77
N GLU A 111 15.95 -10.43 -2.02
CA GLU A 111 17.19 -11.14 -2.34
C GLU A 111 17.77 -10.74 -3.70
N LYS A 112 16.96 -10.78 -4.77
CA LYS A 112 17.40 -10.48 -6.14
C LYS A 112 18.05 -9.10 -6.26
N TYR A 113 17.52 -8.12 -5.52
CA TYR A 113 18.00 -6.75 -5.58
C TYR A 113 18.85 -6.34 -4.38
N ASN A 114 19.14 -7.27 -3.47
CA ASN A 114 19.86 -7.02 -2.22
C ASN A 114 19.27 -5.82 -1.46
N ASP A 115 17.94 -5.77 -1.34
CA ASP A 115 17.24 -4.67 -0.68
C ASP A 115 17.51 -4.72 0.83
N LYS A 116 18.20 -3.70 1.34
CA LYS A 116 18.60 -3.60 2.76
C LYS A 116 17.42 -3.66 3.75
N SER A 117 16.20 -3.39 3.30
CA SER A 117 14.99 -3.48 4.13
C SER A 117 14.40 -4.91 4.18
N GLY A 118 14.86 -5.80 3.31
CA GLY A 118 14.35 -7.15 3.14
C GLY A 118 15.38 -8.26 3.32
N VAL A 119 16.68 -7.96 3.41
CA VAL A 119 17.76 -8.95 3.53
C VAL A 119 18.67 -8.74 4.74
N ASP A 120 19.32 -9.81 5.18
CA ASP A 120 20.33 -9.80 6.23
C ASP A 120 21.74 -9.45 5.68
N ARG A 121 22.77 -9.56 6.54
CA ARG A 121 24.17 -9.30 6.13
C ARG A 121 24.70 -10.28 5.09
N ALA A 122 24.08 -11.46 4.94
CA ALA A 122 24.42 -12.46 3.95
C ALA A 122 23.60 -12.31 2.65
N GLY A 123 22.73 -11.30 2.56
CA GLY A 123 21.85 -11.09 1.42
C GLY A 123 20.67 -12.06 1.36
N LYS A 124 20.35 -12.75 2.47
CA LYS A 124 19.22 -13.68 2.58
C LYS A 124 17.97 -12.99 3.07
N SER A 125 16.81 -13.42 2.58
CA SER A 125 15.53 -12.82 2.96
C SER A 125 15.29 -12.91 4.47
N THR A 126 14.86 -11.78 5.05
CA THR A 126 14.45 -11.68 6.45
C THR A 126 12.93 -11.89 6.62
N TRP A 127 12.26 -12.48 5.61
CA TRP A 127 10.80 -12.64 5.59
C TRP A 127 10.21 -13.16 6.89
N LYS A 128 10.78 -14.21 7.48
CA LYS A 128 10.30 -14.79 8.74
C LYS A 128 10.21 -13.78 9.89
N ILE A 129 11.13 -12.82 9.94
CA ILE A 129 11.14 -11.75 10.94
C ILE A 129 10.18 -10.63 10.52
N ARG A 130 10.21 -10.25 9.23
CA ARG A 130 9.37 -9.16 8.71
C ARG A 130 7.88 -9.50 8.69
N SER A 131 7.51 -10.74 8.39
CA SER A 131 6.12 -11.19 8.32
C SER A 131 5.43 -11.01 9.67
N ALA A 132 6.09 -11.38 10.78
CA ALA A 132 5.59 -11.13 12.13
C ALA A 132 5.34 -9.64 12.41
N ALA A 133 6.26 -8.77 11.99
CA ALA A 133 6.11 -7.31 12.13
C ALA A 133 4.97 -6.76 11.25
N ILE A 134 4.86 -7.23 9.99
CA ILE A 134 3.79 -6.88 9.06
C ILE A 134 2.44 -7.27 9.64
N ILE A 135 2.29 -8.52 10.10
CA ILE A 135 1.06 -9.02 10.74
C ILE A 135 0.72 -8.17 11.96
N SER A 136 1.70 -7.85 12.81
CA SER A 136 1.49 -6.97 13.95
C SER A 136 0.94 -5.61 13.52
N ILE A 137 1.49 -5.01 12.46
CA ILE A 137 0.99 -3.73 11.93
C ILE A 137 -0.47 -3.88 11.45
N LEU A 138 -0.76 -4.88 10.61
CA LEU A 138 -2.10 -5.12 10.08
C LEU A 138 -3.13 -5.38 11.18
N LYS A 139 -2.76 -6.12 12.22
CA LYS A 139 -3.62 -6.32 13.40
C LYS A 139 -3.85 -4.99 14.11
N HIS A 140 -2.80 -4.30 14.54
CA HIS A 140 -2.94 -3.12 15.40
C HIS A 140 -3.57 -1.91 14.70
N CYS A 141 -3.49 -1.80 13.38
CA CYS A 141 -4.16 -0.73 12.65
C CYS A 141 -5.68 -0.94 12.56
N HIS A 142 -6.15 -2.20 12.62
CA HIS A 142 -7.57 -2.57 12.58
C HIS A 142 -8.40 -1.88 11.46
N LEU A 143 -7.77 -1.60 10.30
CA LEU A 143 -8.43 -0.90 9.19
C LEU A 143 -9.56 -1.74 8.61
N ASP A 144 -10.48 -1.11 7.90
CA ASP A 144 -11.61 -1.84 7.31
C ASP A 144 -11.24 -2.54 6.00
N ILE A 145 -10.27 -1.97 5.26
CA ILE A 145 -9.76 -2.52 4.00
C ILE A 145 -8.22 -2.43 3.96
N TYR A 146 -7.55 -3.50 3.53
CA TYR A 146 -6.14 -3.45 3.14
C TYR A 146 -5.95 -3.85 1.68
N PHE A 147 -5.19 -3.06 0.93
CA PHE A 147 -4.69 -3.39 -0.39
C PHE A 147 -3.23 -3.79 -0.28
N LEU A 148 -2.93 -5.08 -0.43
CA LEU A 148 -1.58 -5.61 -0.31
C LEU A 148 -0.97 -5.89 -1.70
N GLN A 149 0.31 -5.60 -1.86
CA GLN A 149 1.08 -5.87 -3.08
C GLN A 149 2.35 -6.67 -2.76
N GLU A 150 2.89 -7.34 -3.77
CA GLU A 150 4.10 -8.16 -3.69
C GLU A 150 3.99 -9.33 -2.71
N VAL A 151 2.84 -10.02 -2.75
CA VAL A 151 2.54 -11.15 -1.86
C VAL A 151 2.10 -12.38 -2.66
N ASP A 152 2.74 -13.51 -2.40
CA ASP A 152 2.41 -14.81 -2.99
C ASP A 152 1.34 -15.57 -2.19
N SER A 153 0.88 -16.71 -2.72
CA SER A 153 -0.17 -17.52 -2.08
C SER A 153 0.28 -18.18 -0.78
N LEU A 154 1.55 -18.60 -0.68
CA LEU A 154 2.08 -19.24 0.52
C LEU A 154 2.18 -18.23 1.66
N GLN A 155 2.70 -17.03 1.37
CA GLN A 155 2.75 -15.91 2.31
C GLN A 155 1.36 -15.52 2.78
N MET A 156 0.38 -15.43 1.86
CA MET A 156 -1.00 -15.12 2.22
C MET A 156 -1.60 -16.20 3.13
N GLN A 157 -1.51 -17.47 2.76
CA GLN A 157 -2.18 -18.56 3.47
C GLN A 157 -1.48 -18.96 4.78
N HIS A 158 -0.15 -19.09 4.74
CA HIS A 158 0.63 -19.65 5.85
C HIS A 158 1.17 -18.60 6.82
N ASP A 159 1.35 -17.35 6.38
CA ASP A 159 1.89 -16.30 7.27
C ASP A 159 0.81 -15.29 7.64
N ILE A 160 0.12 -14.71 6.65
CA ILE A 160 -0.78 -13.57 6.88
C ILE A 160 -2.15 -14.01 7.40
N LEU A 161 -2.77 -15.02 6.81
CA LEU A 161 -4.14 -15.46 7.13
C LEU A 161 -4.22 -16.70 8.03
N ASN A 162 -3.07 -17.21 8.48
CA ASN A 162 -3.04 -18.38 9.34
C ASN A 162 -3.80 -18.14 10.67
N ASN A 163 -4.16 -19.21 11.37
CA ASN A 163 -4.92 -19.11 12.62
C ASN A 163 -4.16 -18.32 13.70
N ASP A 164 -2.83 -18.44 13.74
CA ASP A 164 -2.00 -17.75 14.74
C ASP A 164 -2.02 -16.22 14.56
N SER A 165 -2.19 -15.73 13.34
CA SER A 165 -2.31 -14.31 13.04
C SER A 165 -3.66 -13.75 13.48
N GLN A 166 -4.71 -14.58 13.56
CA GLN A 166 -6.11 -14.18 13.75
C GLN A 166 -6.64 -13.23 12.67
N LEU A 167 -5.87 -12.89 11.64
CA LEU A 167 -6.33 -12.02 10.55
C LEU A 167 -7.33 -12.78 9.67
N GLY A 168 -7.13 -14.07 9.45
CA GLY A 168 -8.08 -14.92 8.70
C GLY A 168 -9.46 -15.03 9.37
N GLU A 169 -9.55 -14.80 10.68
CA GLU A 169 -10.83 -14.73 11.41
C GLU A 169 -11.52 -13.36 11.24
N GLN A 170 -10.74 -12.30 11.08
CA GLN A 170 -11.23 -10.91 11.03
C GLN A 170 -11.50 -10.39 9.62
N TYR A 171 -10.79 -10.91 8.62
CA TYR A 171 -10.81 -10.42 7.25
C TYR A 171 -11.14 -11.52 6.25
N ASP A 172 -12.01 -11.21 5.29
CA ASP A 172 -12.09 -11.92 4.02
C ASP A 172 -10.90 -11.52 3.15
N CYS A 173 -10.47 -12.41 2.27
CA CYS A 173 -9.34 -12.16 1.37
C CYS A 173 -9.70 -12.46 -0.08
N VAL A 174 -9.47 -11.47 -0.95
CA VAL A 174 -9.42 -11.64 -2.40
C VAL A 174 -7.95 -11.54 -2.81
N HIS A 175 -7.36 -12.62 -3.29
CA HIS A 175 -5.94 -12.68 -3.68
C HIS A 175 -5.77 -13.30 -5.05
N TYR A 176 -4.95 -12.67 -5.88
CA TYR A 176 -4.56 -13.20 -7.18
C TYR A 176 -3.06 -13.03 -7.39
N VAL A 177 -2.43 -14.12 -7.83
CA VAL A 177 -1.02 -14.14 -8.25
C VAL A 177 -0.89 -13.61 -9.68
N HIS A 178 0.17 -12.87 -9.95
CA HIS A 178 0.45 -12.37 -11.28
C HIS A 178 0.76 -13.54 -12.25
N PRO A 179 0.07 -13.66 -13.41
CA PRO A 179 0.05 -14.90 -14.18
C PRO A 179 1.40 -15.42 -14.69
N THR A 180 2.31 -14.54 -15.11
CA THR A 180 3.60 -14.95 -15.70
C THR A 180 4.81 -14.37 -14.96
N ARG A 181 4.61 -13.86 -13.74
CA ARG A 181 5.71 -13.35 -12.91
C ARG A 181 6.49 -14.51 -12.31
N GLU A 182 7.80 -14.52 -12.53
CA GLU A 182 8.69 -15.55 -12.00
C GLU A 182 8.65 -15.63 -10.47
N ALA A 183 8.46 -14.50 -9.76
CA ALA A 183 8.36 -14.52 -8.31
C ALA A 183 7.06 -15.12 -7.78
N GLN A 184 6.06 -15.29 -8.64
CA GLN A 184 4.70 -15.70 -8.25
C GLN A 184 4.09 -14.77 -7.18
N ASP A 185 4.53 -13.51 -7.17
CA ASP A 185 3.94 -12.46 -6.35
C ASP A 185 2.61 -12.00 -6.96
N GLY A 186 1.78 -11.35 -6.15
CA GLY A 186 0.48 -10.88 -6.58
C GLY A 186 -0.02 -9.68 -5.78
N VAL A 187 -1.33 -9.53 -5.82
CA VAL A 187 -2.08 -8.48 -5.13
C VAL A 187 -3.23 -9.08 -4.34
N ALA A 188 -3.51 -8.48 -3.18
CA ALA A 188 -4.62 -8.89 -2.34
C ALA A 188 -5.47 -7.69 -1.89
N ILE A 189 -6.73 -7.98 -1.58
CA ILE A 189 -7.66 -7.13 -0.84
C ILE A 189 -8.05 -7.90 0.43
N LEU A 190 -7.77 -7.34 1.60
CA LEU A 190 -8.32 -7.80 2.87
C LEU A 190 -9.52 -6.93 3.25
N LEU A 191 -10.64 -7.55 3.59
CA LEU A 191 -11.92 -6.88 3.86
C LEU A 191 -12.46 -7.31 5.22
N LYS A 192 -12.70 -6.35 6.11
CA LYS A 192 -13.15 -6.66 7.47
C LYS A 192 -14.54 -7.32 7.45
N LYS A 193 -14.62 -8.58 7.91
CA LYS A 193 -15.81 -9.44 7.76
C LYS A 193 -17.07 -8.87 8.38
N ASN A 194 -16.95 -8.16 9.50
CA ASN A 194 -18.11 -7.57 10.18
C ASN A 194 -18.63 -6.29 9.50
N ARG A 195 -17.88 -5.74 8.54
CA ARG A 195 -18.20 -4.49 7.86
C ARG A 195 -18.57 -4.70 6.40
N PHE A 196 -17.88 -5.60 5.70
CA PHE A 196 -18.07 -5.84 4.28
C PHE A 196 -18.53 -7.27 3.99
N GLU A 197 -19.25 -7.41 2.89
CA GLU A 197 -19.63 -8.67 2.27
C GLU A 197 -19.08 -8.67 0.84
N VAL A 198 -18.32 -9.70 0.47
CA VAL A 198 -17.84 -9.87 -0.91
C VAL A 198 -19.00 -10.44 -1.74
N ILE A 199 -19.46 -9.67 -2.74
CA ILE A 199 -20.49 -10.12 -3.69
C ILE A 199 -19.84 -10.87 -4.84
N GLN A 200 -18.77 -10.28 -5.40
CA GLN A 200 -18.07 -10.78 -6.56
C GLN A 200 -16.61 -10.37 -6.46
N SER A 201 -15.72 -11.21 -6.96
CA SER A 201 -14.30 -10.89 -7.06
C SER A 201 -13.72 -11.48 -8.33
N GLU A 202 -12.85 -10.73 -9.00
CA GLU A 202 -12.27 -11.13 -10.27
C GLU A 202 -10.80 -10.70 -10.38
N MET A 203 -10.09 -11.39 -11.26
CA MET A 203 -8.76 -10.99 -11.67
C MET A 203 -8.86 -10.19 -12.96
N VAL A 204 -8.26 -9.00 -13.00
CA VAL A 204 -8.15 -8.19 -14.22
C VAL A 204 -6.72 -8.27 -14.73
N PRO A 205 -6.43 -9.10 -15.74
CA PRO A 205 -5.07 -9.32 -16.21
C PRO A 205 -4.59 -8.20 -17.15
N TYR A 206 -3.34 -7.77 -16.97
CA TYR A 206 -2.66 -6.82 -17.85
C TYR A 206 -1.78 -7.54 -18.85
N GLU A 207 -1.80 -7.11 -20.09
CA GLU A 207 -0.96 -7.68 -21.14
C GLU A 207 0.50 -7.26 -21.01
N ALA A 208 1.41 -8.09 -21.52
CA ALA A 208 2.82 -7.75 -21.58
C ALA A 208 3.09 -6.81 -22.77
N LYS A 209 3.95 -5.80 -22.58
CA LYS A 209 4.39 -4.85 -23.61
C LYS A 209 5.52 -5.40 -24.50
N LEU A 210 6.33 -6.33 -23.98
CA LEU A 210 7.54 -6.81 -24.66
C LEU A 210 7.20 -7.78 -25.79
N ALA A 211 7.85 -7.63 -26.95
CA ALA A 211 7.58 -8.44 -28.14
C ALA A 211 7.68 -9.95 -27.89
N GLU A 212 8.64 -10.36 -27.06
CA GLU A 212 8.88 -11.77 -26.68
C GLU A 212 7.73 -12.38 -25.85
N HIS A 213 6.85 -11.52 -25.30
CA HIS A 213 5.71 -11.91 -24.47
C HIS A 213 4.40 -11.27 -24.95
N ALA A 214 4.36 -10.73 -26.17
CA ALA A 214 3.20 -10.03 -26.68
C ALA A 214 1.96 -10.94 -26.64
N GLY A 215 0.85 -10.44 -26.10
CA GLY A 215 -0.38 -11.18 -25.89
C GLY A 215 -0.44 -12.05 -24.63
N LEU A 216 0.69 -12.25 -23.92
CA LEU A 216 0.68 -12.92 -22.62
C LEU A 216 0.18 -11.98 -21.52
N LYS A 217 -0.56 -12.52 -20.55
CA LYS A 217 -0.94 -11.80 -19.34
C LYS A 217 0.24 -11.76 -18.38
N TYR A 218 0.72 -10.57 -18.03
CA TYR A 218 1.94 -10.37 -17.24
C TYR A 218 1.69 -10.18 -15.75
N MET A 219 0.88 -9.17 -15.43
CA MET A 219 0.47 -8.84 -14.06
C MET A 219 -1.05 -8.71 -14.03
N CYS A 220 -1.63 -8.40 -12.88
CA CYS A 220 -3.07 -8.27 -12.74
C CYS A 220 -3.43 -7.29 -11.63
N ALA A 221 -4.69 -6.83 -11.65
CA ALA A 221 -5.36 -6.32 -10.47
C ALA A 221 -6.24 -7.42 -9.85
N ALA A 222 -6.44 -7.32 -8.54
CA ALA A 222 -7.53 -7.98 -7.84
C ALA A 222 -8.69 -7.00 -7.75
N THR A 223 -9.86 -7.36 -8.23
CA THR A 223 -11.09 -6.57 -8.09
C THR A 223 -12.10 -7.27 -7.20
N ALA A 224 -12.89 -6.48 -6.47
CA ALA A 224 -13.98 -6.99 -5.66
C ALA A 224 -15.16 -6.01 -5.64
N VAL A 225 -16.34 -6.50 -5.99
CA VAL A 225 -17.61 -5.82 -5.69
C VAL A 225 -18.01 -6.21 -4.28
N VAL A 226 -18.11 -5.23 -3.39
CA VAL A 226 -18.41 -5.44 -1.98
C VAL A 226 -19.64 -4.65 -1.57
N LYS A 227 -20.43 -5.20 -0.64
CA LYS A 227 -21.49 -4.47 0.05
C LYS A 227 -21.01 -4.07 1.43
N ASP A 228 -21.11 -2.78 1.75
CA ASP A 228 -20.99 -2.32 3.13
C ASP A 228 -22.25 -2.70 3.92
N LYS A 229 -22.09 -3.52 4.97
CA LYS A 229 -23.19 -4.03 5.79
C LYS A 229 -23.91 -2.97 6.62
N ILE A 230 -23.29 -1.82 6.93
CA ILE A 230 -23.96 -0.77 7.73
C ILE A 230 -24.66 0.25 6.82
N THR A 231 -24.06 0.63 5.69
CA THR A 231 -24.67 1.62 4.77
C THR A 231 -25.49 0.99 3.66
N SER A 232 -25.35 -0.33 3.44
CA SER A 232 -25.86 -1.06 2.28
C SER A 232 -25.32 -0.60 0.92
N HIS A 233 -24.40 0.37 0.88
CA HIS A 233 -23.77 0.82 -0.35
C HIS A 233 -22.87 -0.26 -0.94
N ARG A 234 -22.76 -0.26 -2.27
CA ARG A 234 -21.84 -1.12 -3.02
C ARG A 234 -20.63 -0.34 -3.48
N PHE A 235 -19.49 -1.00 -3.40
CA PHE A 235 -18.21 -0.48 -3.83
C PHE A 235 -17.53 -1.48 -4.77
N LEU A 236 -16.96 -0.98 -5.86
CA LEU A 236 -15.96 -1.70 -6.63
C LEU A 236 -14.57 -1.27 -6.14
N LEU A 237 -13.82 -2.25 -5.66
CA LEU A 237 -12.47 -2.09 -5.14
C LEU A 237 -11.48 -2.72 -6.11
N ALA A 238 -10.30 -2.11 -6.27
CA ALA A 238 -9.22 -2.67 -7.06
C ALA A 238 -7.86 -2.53 -6.34
N SER A 239 -7.21 -3.67 -6.02
CA SER A 239 -5.79 -3.72 -5.66
C SER A 239 -4.96 -3.84 -6.92
N VAL A 240 -4.03 -2.93 -7.14
CA VAL A 240 -3.17 -2.94 -8.33
C VAL A 240 -1.71 -2.89 -7.95
N HIS A 241 -0.91 -3.63 -8.70
CA HIS A 241 0.54 -3.51 -8.73
C HIS A 241 0.97 -3.86 -10.14
N PHE A 242 1.63 -2.94 -10.84
CA PHE A 242 2.08 -3.21 -12.19
C PHE A 242 3.42 -2.55 -12.48
N TYR A 243 4.20 -3.22 -13.33
CA TYR A 243 5.45 -2.67 -13.82
C TYR A 243 5.18 -1.96 -15.15
N GLU A 244 5.07 -0.64 -15.12
CA GLU A 244 4.68 0.21 -16.25
C GLU A 244 5.49 -0.05 -17.53
N LYS A 245 6.77 -0.41 -17.42
CA LYS A 245 7.60 -0.73 -18.60
C LYS A 245 7.24 -2.06 -19.27
N LYS A 246 6.63 -2.99 -18.53
CA LYS A 246 6.31 -4.35 -18.98
C LYS A 246 4.82 -4.60 -19.15
N CYS A 247 3.94 -3.78 -18.57
CA CYS A 247 2.50 -3.87 -18.77
C CYS A 247 2.06 -2.96 -19.92
N LEU A 248 1.21 -3.49 -20.80
CA LEU A 248 0.55 -2.75 -21.87
C LEU A 248 -0.73 -2.10 -21.31
N HIS A 249 -0.78 -0.77 -21.32
CA HIS A 249 -1.94 0.06 -20.94
C HIS A 249 -2.71 -0.36 -19.66
N PRO A 250 -2.06 -0.67 -18.53
CA PRO A 250 -2.73 -1.23 -17.35
C PRO A 250 -3.83 -0.34 -16.76
N GLN A 251 -3.69 0.98 -16.85
CA GLN A 251 -4.70 1.93 -16.39
C GLN A 251 -5.94 1.90 -17.29
N GLN A 252 -5.75 1.86 -18.61
CA GLN A 252 -6.85 1.80 -19.57
C GLN A 252 -7.63 0.49 -19.41
N THR A 253 -6.93 -0.65 -19.32
CA THR A 253 -7.57 -1.96 -19.08
C THR A 253 -8.42 -1.94 -17.82
N LEU A 254 -7.94 -1.33 -16.73
CA LEU A 254 -8.71 -1.24 -15.50
C LEU A 254 -9.90 -0.28 -15.60
N LEU A 255 -9.76 0.85 -16.28
CA LEU A 255 -10.86 1.79 -16.51
C LEU A 255 -11.96 1.17 -17.39
N GLU A 256 -11.57 0.45 -18.45
CA GLU A 256 -12.50 -0.30 -19.30
C GLU A 256 -13.28 -1.34 -18.49
N TYR A 257 -12.59 -2.08 -17.62
CA TYR A 257 -13.23 -3.01 -16.69
C TYR A 257 -14.23 -2.30 -15.76
N ILE A 258 -13.82 -1.20 -15.12
CA ILE A 258 -14.68 -0.43 -14.21
C ILE A 258 -15.91 0.15 -14.95
N ASN A 259 -15.81 0.48 -16.23
CA ASN A 259 -16.95 1.04 -16.98
C ASN A 259 -17.98 -0.03 -17.40
N ILE A 260 -17.61 -1.30 -17.40
CA ILE A 260 -18.50 -2.43 -17.73
C ILE A 260 -19.30 -2.88 -16.50
N HIS A 261 -18.76 -2.68 -15.30
CA HIS A 261 -19.27 -3.20 -14.03
C HIS A 261 -19.78 -2.11 -13.09
#